data_AF-A0AAX4AGN2-F1
#
_entry.id   AF-A0AAX4AGN2-F1
#
_cell.length_a   1.000
_cell.length_b   1.000
_cell.length_c   1.000
_cell.angle_alpha   90.00
_cell.angle_beta   90.00
_cell.angle_gamma   90.00
#
_symmetry.space_group_name_H-M   'P 1'
#
loop_
_entity.id
_entity.type
_entity.pdbx_description
1 polymer ?
#
loop_
_entity_poly.entity_id
_entity_poly.type
_entity_poly.pdbx_seq_one_letter_code
_entity_poly.pdbx_strand_id
1 'polypeptide(L)'
;MEKERFLAFTDAIIAIIATIMVLEFKTPDKSGWPALTELTVPVLAYALSFFMIMTVWYNHHQLYRDIKNITPRIFLLNTLWLFIMSFFPFTTGWVGKHATEFLPEFFYLVIVFLWTAVFHIMDYELLKENPDKEYKELTHSISRRNIFIILGISLPIV
;
A
#
# COMPACT_ATOMS: atom_id res chain seq x y z
N MET A 1 24.35 5.00 -3.03
CA MET A 1 23.32 6.03 -2.83
C MET A 1 23.11 6.17 -1.34
N GLU A 2 23.04 7.39 -0.82
CA GLU A 2 22.77 7.63 0.60
C GLU A 2 21.40 7.05 0.98
N LYS A 3 21.37 6.17 1.99
CA LYS A 3 20.17 5.51 2.49
C LYS A 3 19.10 6.53 2.89
N GLU A 4 19.50 7.57 3.61
CA GLU A 4 18.58 8.60 4.12
C GLU A 4 17.84 9.32 2.98
N ARG A 5 18.56 9.65 1.90
CA ARG A 5 17.95 10.26 0.71
C ARG A 5 16.96 9.33 0.02
N PHE A 6 17.29 8.04 -0.06
CA PHE A 6 16.42 7.03 -0.64
C PHE A 6 15.12 6.84 0.16
N LEU A 7 15.23 6.77 1.48
CA LEU A 7 14.06 6.65 2.36
C LEU A 7 13.21 7.92 2.32
N ALA A 8 13.82 9.10 2.41
CA ALA A 8 13.10 10.37 2.33
C ALA A 8 12.34 10.55 1.00
N PHE A 9 12.94 10.12 -0.12
CA PHE A 9 12.26 10.16 -1.42
C PHE A 9 11.08 9.19 -1.49
N THR A 10 11.26 7.98 -0.93
CA THR A 10 10.20 6.97 -0.85
C THR A 10 9.04 7.47 0.01
N ASP A 11 9.33 8.03 1.18
CA ASP A 11 8.35 8.59 2.11
C ASP A 11 7.56 9.74 1.47
N ALA A 12 8.22 10.63 0.72
CA ALA A 12 7.57 11.71 0.01
C ALA A 12 6.57 11.22 -1.03
N ILE A 13 6.93 10.19 -1.81
CA ILE A 13 6.03 9.62 -2.82
C ILE A 13 4.82 8.95 -2.15
N ILE A 14 5.04 8.17 -1.09
CA ILE A 14 3.97 7.52 -0.33
C ILE A 14 3.00 8.55 0.24
N ALA A 15 3.51 9.63 0.83
CA ALA A 15 2.68 10.70 1.39
C ALA A 15 1.82 11.39 0.32
N ILE A 16 2.38 11.64 -0.87
CA ILE A 16 1.64 12.19 -2.01
C ILE A 16 0.55 11.22 -2.47
N ILE A 17 0.88 9.94 -2.69
CA ILE A 17 -0.11 8.94 -3.11
C ILE A 17 -1.25 8.86 -2.08
N ALA A 18 -0.91 8.76 -0.79
CA ALA A 18 -1.88 8.63 0.29
C ALA A 18 -2.87 9.82 0.33
N THR A 19 -2.38 11.03 0.09
CA THR A 19 -3.20 12.24 0.11
C THR A 19 -3.97 12.47 -1.19
N ILE A 20 -3.45 12.04 -2.35
CA ILE A 20 -4.18 12.12 -3.63
C ILE A 20 -5.39 11.19 -3.64
N MET A 21 -5.36 10.05 -2.93
CA MET A 21 -6.51 9.14 -2.87
C MET A 21 -7.81 9.84 -2.43
N VAL A 22 -7.72 10.86 -1.56
CA VAL A 22 -8.92 11.59 -1.10
C VAL A 22 -9.63 12.35 -2.23
N LEU A 23 -8.89 12.71 -3.29
CA LEU A 23 -9.42 13.47 -4.43
C LEU A 23 -10.31 12.65 -5.36
N GLU A 24 -10.25 11.32 -5.23
CA GLU A 24 -11.14 10.41 -5.95
C GLU A 24 -12.54 10.35 -5.34
N PHE A 25 -12.75 10.89 -4.13
CA PHE A 25 -14.09 11.16 -3.61
C PHE A 25 -14.74 12.30 -4.39
N LYS A 26 -15.80 11.95 -5.11
CA LYS A 26 -16.68 12.94 -5.70
C LYS A 26 -17.70 13.37 -4.65
N THR A 27 -17.94 14.66 -4.59
CA THR A 27 -19.02 15.22 -3.77
C THR A 27 -20.36 14.73 -4.30
N PRO A 28 -21.34 14.45 -3.44
CA PRO A 28 -22.68 14.06 -3.89
C PRO A 28 -23.35 15.23 -4.60
N ASP A 29 -24.21 14.92 -5.57
CA ASP A 29 -24.89 15.95 -6.39
C ASP A 29 -25.94 16.75 -5.61
N LYS A 30 -26.40 16.21 -4.46
CA LYS A 30 -27.45 16.80 -3.63
C LYS A 30 -26.85 17.41 -2.36
N SER A 31 -27.35 18.59 -1.99
CA SER A 31 -27.05 19.19 -0.69
C SER A 31 -28.01 18.67 0.39
N GLY A 32 -27.50 17.96 1.40
CA GLY A 32 -28.27 17.54 2.57
C GLY A 32 -27.65 16.36 3.31
N TRP A 33 -27.96 16.21 4.60
CA TRP A 33 -27.50 15.07 5.42
C TRP A 33 -27.74 13.69 4.78
N PRO A 34 -28.89 13.43 4.12
CA PRO A 34 -29.11 12.14 3.47
C PRO A 34 -28.16 11.86 2.30
N ALA A 35 -27.60 12.89 1.65
CA ALA A 35 -26.65 12.69 0.54
C ALA A 35 -25.29 12.13 1.01
N LEU A 36 -24.98 12.22 2.31
CA LEU A 36 -23.77 11.61 2.87
C LEU A 36 -23.85 10.09 2.93
N THR A 37 -25.04 9.49 2.92
CA THR A 37 -25.17 8.03 2.92
C THR A 37 -24.62 7.42 1.62
N GLU A 38 -24.74 8.15 0.50
CA GLU A 38 -24.17 7.79 -0.81
C GLU A 38 -22.63 7.73 -0.76
N LEU A 39 -21.98 8.43 0.18
CA LEU A 39 -20.53 8.43 0.36
C LEU A 39 -20.02 7.30 1.26
N THR A 40 -20.90 6.51 1.87
CA THR A 40 -20.51 5.51 2.88
C THR A 40 -19.50 4.50 2.32
N VAL A 41 -19.80 3.93 1.15
CA VAL A 41 -18.94 2.93 0.51
C VAL A 41 -17.62 3.55 0.00
N PRO A 42 -17.61 4.69 -0.73
CA PRO A 42 -16.37 5.38 -1.08
C PRO A 42 -15.46 5.70 0.11
N VAL A 43 -16.02 6.20 1.21
CA VAL A 43 -15.26 6.56 2.42
C VAL A 43 -14.68 5.32 3.11
N LEU A 44 -15.40 4.19 3.11
CA LEU A 44 -14.87 2.93 3.64
C LEU A 44 -13.73 2.38 2.77
N ALA A 45 -13.91 2.33 1.45
CA ALA A 45 -12.89 1.88 0.51
C ALA A 45 -11.58 2.70 0.65
N TYR A 46 -11.73 4.00 0.84
CA TYR A 46 -10.63 4.92 1.16
C TYR A 46 -9.94 4.62 2.46
N ALA A 47 -10.70 4.58 3.56
CA ALA A 47 -10.13 4.41 4.89
C ALA A 47 -9.33 3.12 4.96
N LEU A 48 -9.89 2.03 4.41
CA LEU A 48 -9.21 0.75 4.32
C LEU A 48 -7.90 0.84 3.53
N SER A 49 -7.93 1.45 2.34
CA SER A 49 -6.74 1.60 1.48
C SER A 49 -5.69 2.52 2.12
N PHE A 50 -6.11 3.60 2.76
CA PHE A 50 -5.22 4.54 3.46
C PHE A 50 -4.53 3.87 4.64
N PHE A 51 -5.27 3.24 5.54
CA PHE A 51 -4.66 2.56 6.69
C PHE A 51 -3.79 1.36 6.27
N MET A 52 -4.14 0.67 5.19
CA MET A 52 -3.30 -0.37 4.61
C MET A 52 -1.96 0.21 4.14
N ILE A 53 -1.98 1.27 3.33
CA ILE A 53 -0.76 1.97 2.89
C ILE A 53 0.09 2.42 4.08
N MET A 54 -0.52 3.07 5.09
CA MET A 54 0.22 3.59 6.24
C MET A 54 0.86 2.46 7.07
N THR A 55 0.19 1.32 7.19
CA THR A 55 0.73 0.16 7.90
C THR A 55 1.90 -0.46 7.14
N VAL A 56 1.78 -0.62 5.82
CA VAL A 56 2.87 -1.17 5.00
C VAL A 56 4.04 -0.18 4.93
N TRP A 57 3.79 1.13 4.88
CA TRP A 57 4.83 2.15 4.99
C TRP A 57 5.59 2.06 6.32
N TYR A 58 4.87 1.93 7.44
CA TYR A 58 5.52 1.72 8.74
C TYR A 58 6.41 0.48 8.73
N ASN A 59 5.94 -0.60 8.12
CA ASN A 59 6.68 -1.85 7.98
C ASN A 59 7.91 -1.70 7.09
N HIS A 60 7.76 -0.99 5.97
CA HIS A 60 8.86 -0.60 5.10
C HIS A 60 9.92 0.16 5.90
N HIS A 61 9.55 1.18 6.66
CA HIS A 61 10.49 1.95 7.47
C HIS A 61 11.25 1.07 8.48
N GLN A 62 10.57 0.12 9.14
CA GLN A 62 11.21 -0.82 10.06
C GLN A 62 12.23 -1.74 9.37
N LEU A 63 11.93 -2.26 8.17
CA LEU A 63 12.85 -3.13 7.43
C LEU A 63 14.16 -2.43 7.02
N TYR A 64 14.11 -1.11 6.80
CA TYR A 64 15.29 -0.35 6.39
C TYR A 64 16.08 0.25 7.55
N ARG A 65 15.62 0.10 8.80
CA ARG A 65 16.28 0.68 9.98
C ARG A 65 17.75 0.24 10.09
N ASP A 66 18.02 -1.04 9.91
CA ASP A 66 19.33 -1.64 10.17
C ASP A 66 20.19 -1.87 8.90
N ILE A 67 19.68 -1.46 7.74
CA ILE A 67 20.37 -1.57 6.45
C ILE A 67 21.43 -0.47 6.33
N LYS A 68 22.63 -0.83 5.85
CA LYS A 68 23.75 0.12 5.65
C LYS A 68 23.85 0.67 4.24
N ASN A 69 23.61 -0.16 3.22
CA ASN A 69 23.79 0.21 1.81
C ASN A 69 22.53 -0.12 1.00
N ILE A 70 22.21 0.75 0.04
CA ILE A 70 21.14 0.50 -0.92
C ILE A 70 21.77 0.06 -2.24
N THR A 71 21.53 -1.19 -2.64
CA THR A 71 22.00 -1.71 -3.93
C THR A 71 21.09 -1.27 -5.08
N PRO A 72 21.59 -1.27 -6.34
CA PRO A 72 20.77 -0.93 -7.51
C PRO A 72 19.52 -1.82 -7.66
N ARG A 73 19.60 -3.08 -7.20
CA ARG A 73 18.48 -4.02 -7.24
C ARG A 73 17.39 -3.65 -6.25
N ILE A 74 17.75 -3.30 -5.02
CA ILE A 74 16.81 -2.78 -4.01
C ILE A 74 16.15 -1.49 -4.51
N PHE A 75 16.94 -0.58 -5.11
CA PHE A 75 16.40 0.64 -5.70
C PHE A 75 15.34 0.35 -6.76
N LEU A 76 15.63 -0.54 -7.72
CA LEU A 76 14.69 -0.90 -8.77
C LEU A 76 13.40 -1.53 -8.22
N LEU A 77 13.51 -2.42 -7.23
CA LEU A 77 12.36 -3.06 -6.59
C LEU A 77 11.50 -2.03 -5.85
N ASN A 78 12.11 -1.10 -5.12
CA ASN A 78 11.38 0.00 -4.47
C ASN A 78 10.69 0.91 -5.48
N THR A 79 11.36 1.26 -6.59
CA THR A 79 10.73 2.06 -7.65
C THR A 79 9.54 1.33 -8.27
N LEU A 80 9.65 0.04 -8.55
CA LEU A 80 8.55 -0.77 -9.06
C LEU A 80 7.40 -0.85 -8.04
N TRP A 81 7.73 -1.03 -6.76
CA TRP A 81 6.76 -1.05 -5.67
C TRP A 81 5.98 0.27 -5.58
N LEU A 82 6.67 1.41 -5.63
CA LEU A 82 6.05 2.75 -5.67
C LEU A 82 5.22 2.98 -6.94
N PHE A 83 5.69 2.49 -8.09
CA PHE A 83 4.94 2.56 -9.34
C PHE A 83 3.60 1.82 -9.23
N ILE A 84 3.59 0.59 -8.72
CA ILE A 84 2.33 -0.16 -8.51
C ILE A 84 1.44 0.57 -7.49
N MET A 85 2.04 1.10 -6.42
CA MET A 85 1.30 1.88 -5.41
C MET A 85 0.61 3.11 -6.01
N SER A 86 1.18 3.72 -7.05
CA SER A 86 0.61 4.92 -7.69
C SER A 86 -0.76 4.67 -8.36
N PHE A 87 -1.15 3.40 -8.57
CA PHE A 87 -2.47 3.03 -9.07
C PHE A 87 -3.56 3.01 -7.99
N PHE A 88 -3.19 3.05 -6.70
CA PHE A 88 -4.14 2.95 -5.59
C PHE A 88 -5.23 4.03 -5.59
N PRO A 89 -4.96 5.32 -5.89
CA PRO A 89 -6.02 6.32 -6.01
C PRO A 89 -7.08 5.89 -7.02
N PHE A 90 -6.65 5.50 -8.22
CA PHE A 90 -7.53 5.06 -9.29
C PHE A 90 -8.36 3.83 -8.89
N THR A 91 -7.72 2.76 -8.41
CA THR A 91 -8.43 1.51 -8.10
C THR A 91 -9.36 1.65 -6.89
N THR A 92 -8.94 2.40 -5.86
CA THR A 92 -9.77 2.69 -4.68
C THR A 92 -10.99 3.51 -5.04
N GLY A 93 -10.81 4.55 -5.86
CA GLY A 93 -11.92 5.37 -6.36
C GLY A 93 -12.88 4.58 -7.25
N TRP A 94 -12.37 3.65 -8.05
CA TRP A 94 -13.19 2.80 -8.91
C TRP A 94 -14.04 1.81 -8.11
N VAL A 95 -13.44 1.12 -7.12
CA VAL A 95 -14.18 0.27 -6.17
C VAL A 95 -15.19 1.08 -5.39
N GLY A 96 -14.84 2.27 -4.90
CA GLY A 96 -15.75 3.11 -4.13
C GLY A 96 -17.04 3.47 -4.88
N LYS A 97 -16.99 3.61 -6.21
CA LYS A 97 -18.15 3.91 -7.07
C LYS A 97 -18.94 2.67 -7.51
N HIS A 98 -18.27 1.54 -7.64
CA HIS A 98 -18.80 0.33 -8.27
C HIS A 98 -18.55 -0.91 -7.39
N ALA A 99 -18.76 -0.80 -6.08
CA ALA A 99 -18.35 -1.82 -5.10
C ALA A 99 -19.06 -3.17 -5.26
N THR A 100 -20.20 -3.21 -5.96
CA THR A 100 -20.94 -4.45 -6.23
C THR A 100 -20.56 -5.09 -7.56
N GLU A 101 -19.65 -4.48 -8.32
CA GLU A 101 -19.19 -4.99 -9.61
C GLU A 101 -17.89 -5.78 -9.46
N PHE A 102 -17.80 -6.91 -10.17
CA PHE A 102 -16.65 -7.80 -10.11
C PHE A 102 -15.36 -7.18 -10.64
N LEU A 103 -15.42 -6.39 -11.72
CA LEU A 103 -14.23 -5.92 -12.42
C LEU A 103 -13.39 -4.90 -11.61
N PRO A 104 -13.98 -3.87 -10.98
CA PRO A 104 -13.25 -2.96 -10.10
C PRO A 104 -12.58 -3.69 -8.93
N GLU A 105 -13.29 -4.61 -8.29
CA GLU A 105 -12.78 -5.39 -7.16
C GLU A 105 -11.61 -6.29 -7.60
N PHE A 106 -11.79 -7.06 -8.67
CA PHE A 106 -10.74 -7.93 -9.20
C PHE A 106 -9.48 -7.14 -9.57
N PHE A 107 -9.63 -5.98 -10.23
CA PHE A 107 -8.49 -5.15 -10.61
C PHE A 107 -7.78 -4.55 -9.38
N TYR A 108 -8.52 -4.12 -8.36
CA TYR A 108 -7.96 -3.69 -7.08
C TYR A 108 -7.13 -4.81 -6.43
N LEU A 109 -7.67 -6.03 -6.38
CA LEU A 109 -6.98 -7.20 -5.81
C LEU A 109 -5.70 -7.55 -6.60
N VAL A 110 -5.72 -7.45 -7.93
CA VAL A 110 -4.51 -7.64 -8.75
C VAL A 110 -3.43 -6.61 -8.42
N ILE A 111 -3.79 -5.33 -8.29
CA ILE A 111 -2.85 -4.27 -7.92
C ILE A 111 -2.27 -4.51 -6.53
N VAL A 112 -3.11 -4.84 -5.54
CA VAL A 112 -2.66 -5.16 -4.18
C VAL A 112 -1.74 -6.39 -4.20
N PHE A 113 -2.11 -7.45 -4.91
CA PHE A 113 -1.30 -8.66 -5.03
C PHE A 113 0.08 -8.38 -5.64
N LEU A 114 0.15 -7.64 -6.75
CA LEU A 114 1.42 -7.28 -7.40
C LEU A 114 2.28 -6.42 -6.47
N TRP A 115 1.66 -5.44 -5.80
CA TRP A 115 2.34 -4.56 -4.86
C TRP A 115 2.96 -5.35 -3.70
N THR A 116 2.20 -6.28 -3.12
CA THR A 116 2.67 -7.16 -2.04
C THR A 116 3.72 -8.15 -2.50
N ALA A 117 3.58 -8.72 -3.71
CA ALA A 117 4.58 -9.60 -4.28
C ALA A 117 5.93 -8.90 -4.43
N VAL A 118 5.93 -7.66 -4.95
CA VAL A 118 7.17 -6.86 -5.06
C VAL A 118 7.75 -6.52 -3.69
N PHE A 119 6.90 -6.21 -2.69
CA PHE A 119 7.37 -6.00 -1.32
C PHE A 119 8.10 -7.24 -0.78
N HIS A 120 7.55 -8.44 -0.95
CA HIS A 120 8.19 -9.68 -0.50
C HIS A 120 9.47 -10.02 -1.27
N ILE A 121 9.54 -9.71 -2.56
CA ILE A 121 10.77 -9.88 -3.35
C ILE A 121 11.84 -8.91 -2.84
N MET A 122 11.47 -7.67 -2.56
CA MET A 122 12.37 -6.67 -1.97
C MET A 122 12.88 -7.12 -0.61
N ASP A 123 11.98 -7.54 0.26
CA ASP A 123 12.25 -8.08 1.59
C ASP A 123 13.24 -9.27 1.55
N TYR A 124 13.06 -10.19 0.61
CA TYR A 124 14.00 -11.29 0.38
C TYR A 124 15.41 -10.81 -0.03
N GLU A 125 15.51 -9.79 -0.90
CA GLU A 125 16.80 -9.23 -1.29
C GLU A 125 17.47 -8.49 -0.13
N LEU A 126 16.70 -7.78 0.72
CA LEU A 126 17.22 -7.14 1.92
C LEU A 126 17.76 -8.17 2.93
N LEU A 127 17.07 -9.30 3.11
CA LEU A 127 17.52 -10.43 3.92
C LEU A 127 18.82 -11.05 3.41
N LYS A 128 18.96 -11.18 2.08
CA LYS A 128 20.17 -11.73 1.47
C LYS A 128 21.38 -10.84 1.74
N GLU A 129 21.17 -9.52 1.76
CA GLU A 129 22.21 -8.55 2.10
C GLU A 129 22.46 -8.42 3.61
N ASN A 130 21.48 -8.78 4.45
CA ASN A 130 21.54 -8.69 5.92
C ASN A 130 21.07 -10.02 6.58
N PRO A 131 21.90 -11.08 6.58
CA PRO A 131 21.49 -12.43 7.00
C PRO A 131 21.37 -12.62 8.52
N ASP A 132 21.20 -11.54 9.30
CA ASP A 132 21.09 -11.59 10.75
C ASP A 132 19.81 -12.30 11.21
N LYS A 133 19.88 -13.05 12.32
CA LYS A 133 18.73 -13.81 12.85
C LYS A 133 17.59 -12.89 13.34
N GLU A 134 17.93 -11.80 14.03
CA GLU A 134 16.97 -10.80 14.49
C GLU A 134 16.28 -10.13 13.29
N TYR A 135 17.06 -9.82 12.25
CA TYR A 135 16.53 -9.26 11.00
C TYR A 135 15.58 -10.24 10.30
N LYS A 136 15.91 -11.53 10.30
CA LYS A 136 15.05 -12.59 9.74
C LYS A 136 13.74 -12.74 10.52
N GLU A 137 13.77 -12.68 11.85
CA GLU A 137 12.56 -12.73 12.69
C GLU A 137 11.66 -11.51 12.49
N LEU A 138 12.25 -10.31 12.43
CA LEU A 138 11.55 -9.07 12.11
C LEU A 138 10.85 -9.17 10.75
N THR A 139 11.58 -9.65 9.75
CA THR A 139 11.08 -9.84 8.39
C THR A 139 9.90 -10.80 8.33
N HIS A 140 10.01 -11.98 8.95
CA HIS A 140 8.90 -12.95 8.99
C HIS A 140 7.66 -12.39 9.70
N SER A 141 7.85 -11.63 10.78
CA SER A 141 6.76 -10.99 11.51
C SER A 141 6.03 -9.95 10.66
N ILE A 142 6.79 -9.08 9.97
CA ILE A 142 6.27 -8.07 9.06
C ILE A 142 5.54 -8.70 7.88
N SER A 143 6.16 -9.69 7.25
CA SER A 143 5.60 -10.43 6.12
C SER A 143 4.25 -11.07 6.47
N ARG A 144 4.17 -11.77 7.60
CA ARG A 144 2.90 -12.33 8.11
C ARG A 144 1.87 -11.25 8.35
N ARG A 145 2.23 -10.15 9.03
CA ARG A 145 1.30 -9.04 9.30
C ARG A 145 0.72 -8.44 8.02
N ASN A 146 1.55 -8.20 7.01
CA ASN A 146 1.09 -7.67 5.72
C ASN A 146 0.09 -8.60 5.05
N ILE A 147 0.40 -9.90 4.98
CA ILE A 147 -0.50 -10.91 4.40
C ILE A 147 -1.84 -10.95 5.14
N PHE A 148 -1.82 -10.94 6.48
CA PHE A 148 -3.06 -10.93 7.28
C PHE A 148 -3.91 -9.67 7.04
N ILE A 149 -3.29 -8.50 6.88
CA ILE A 149 -4.02 -7.25 6.60
C ILE A 149 -4.67 -7.33 5.22
N ILE A 150 -3.92 -7.77 4.20
CA ILE A 150 -4.43 -7.85 2.83
C ILE A 150 -5.56 -8.87 2.74
N LEU A 151 -5.38 -10.06 3.32
CA LEU A 151 -6.41 -11.09 3.37
C LEU A 151 -7.62 -10.62 4.20
N GLY A 152 -7.38 -9.96 5.32
CA GLY A 152 -8.42 -9.42 6.20
C GLY A 152 -9.24 -8.29 5.60
N ILE A 153 -8.66 -7.50 4.68
CA ILE A 153 -9.38 -6.47 3.90
C ILE A 153 -10.14 -7.10 2.72
N SER A 154 -9.61 -8.18 2.12
CA SER A 154 -10.28 -8.89 1.01
C SER A 154 -11.46 -9.78 1.44
N LEU A 155 -11.61 -10.06 2.74
CA LEU A 155 -12.62 -11.00 3.26
C LEU A 155 -14.00 -10.39 3.59
N PRO A 156 -14.19 -9.06 3.77
CA PRO A 156 -15.53 -8.52 3.99
C PRO A 156 -15.82 -7.25 3.14
N ILE A 157 -15.88 -7.40 1.82
CA ILE A 157 -16.55 -6.42 0.93
C ILE A 157 -17.87 -6.99 0.35
N VAL A 158 -18.29 -8.18 0.79
CA VAL A 158 -19.58 -8.81 0.42
C VAL A 158 -20.46 -9.03 1.64
#